data_AF-A0A5C3NQW5-F1
#
_entry.id   AF-A0A5C3NQW5-F1
#
_cell.length_a   1.000
_cell.length_b   1.000
_cell.length_c   1.000
_cell.angle_alpha   90.00
_cell.angle_beta   90.00
_cell.angle_gamma   90.00
#
_symmetry.space_group_name_H-M   'P 1'
#
loop_
_entity.id
_entity.type
_entity.pdbx_description
1 polymer ?
#
loop_
_entity_poly.entity_id
_entity_poly.type
_entity_poly.pdbx_seq_one_letter_code
_entity_poly.pdbx_strand_id
1 'polypeptide(L)' 'KLVYLPPYSPDMNPIELAFSAIKAWLRRHEAEATRPEVRPWLIHRAMEDITSSKALGWIKNCGYM' A
#
# COMPACT_ATOMS: atom_id res chain seq x y z
N LYS A 1 3.82 -15.90 16.54
CA LYS A 1 5.29 -15.70 16.57
C LYS A 1 5.56 -14.25 16.21
N LEU A 2 6.35 -13.52 17.00
CA LEU A 2 6.74 -12.15 16.66
C LEU A 2 7.99 -12.19 15.76
N VAL A 3 8.03 -11.32 14.75
CA VAL A 3 9.17 -11.18 13.84
C VAL A 3 9.73 -9.76 14.02
N TYR A 4 10.98 -9.67 14.44
CA TYR A 4 11.67 -8.39 14.61
C TYR A 4 12.38 -7.99 13.32
N LEU A 5 12.28 -6.71 12.98
CA LEU A 5 12.94 -6.09 11.84
C LEU A 5 14.27 -5.47 12.29
N PRO A 6 15.36 -5.64 11.53
CA PRO A 6 16.57 -4.84 11.76
C PRO A 6 16.27 -3.35 11.57
N PRO A 7 17.00 -2.46 12.26
CA PRO A 7 16.86 -1.01 12.07
C PRO A 7 16.99 -0.63 10.59
N TYR A 8 16.22 0.38 10.16
CA TYR A 8 16.26 0.93 8.79
C TYR A 8 16.13 -0.11 7.67
N SER A 9 15.33 -1.16 7.89
CA SER A 9 15.05 -2.21 6.89
C SER A 9 13.63 -2.09 6.31
N PRO A 10 13.28 -0.98 5.64
CA PRO A 10 11.94 -0.81 5.06
C PRO A 10 11.65 -1.84 3.97
N ASP A 11 12.68 -2.35 3.28
CA ASP A 11 12.55 -3.40 2.26
C ASP A 11 12.02 -4.73 2.83
N MET A 12 12.19 -4.93 4.13
CA MET A 12 11.66 -6.09 4.84
C MET A 12 10.27 -5.83 5.41
N ASN A 13 9.66 -4.65 5.25
CA ASN A 13 8.35 -4.35 5.81
C ASN A 13 7.25 -4.28 4.73
N PRO A 14 6.35 -5.28 4.63
CA PRO A 14 5.36 -5.35 3.54
C PRO A 14 4.40 -4.16 3.49
N ILE A 15 4.20 -3.44 4.60
CA ILE A 15 3.34 -2.25 4.62
C ILE A 15 3.88 -1.11 3.75
N GLU A 16 5.21 -1.05 3.56
CA GLU A 16 5.84 -0.04 2.69
C GLU A 16 5.41 -0.24 1.23
N LEU A 17 5.30 -1.49 0.78
CA LEU A 17 4.81 -1.85 -0.55
C LEU A 17 3.31 -1.50 -0.70
N ALA A 18 2.52 -1.73 0.35
CA ALA A 18 1.10 -1.34 0.37
C ALA A 18 0.94 0.19 0.27
N PHE A 19 1.70 0.96 1.05
CA PHE A 19 1.68 2.43 0.96
C PHE A 19 2.19 2.95 -0.38
N SER A 20 3.20 2.30 -0.96
CA SER A 20 3.66 2.62 -2.32
C SER A 20 2.54 2.42 -3.35
N ALA A 21 1.82 1.30 -3.27
CA ALA A 21 0.68 1.01 -4.14
C ALA A 21 -0.46 2.03 -3.98
N ILE A 22 -0.83 2.38 -2.75
CA ILE A 22 -1.85 3.41 -2.45
C ILE A 22 -1.43 4.76 -3.06
N LYS A 23 -0.20 5.21 -2.81
CA LYS A 23 0.32 6.46 -3.36
C LYS A 23 0.32 6.45 -4.89
N ALA A 24 0.73 5.34 -5.50
CA ALA A 24 0.72 5.19 -6.95
C ALA A 24 -0.70 5.23 -7.52
N TRP A 25 -1.67 4.61 -6.85
CA TRP A 25 -3.08 4.68 -7.22
C TRP A 25 -3.59 6.12 -7.12
N LEU A 26 -3.33 6.82 -6.01
CA LEU A 26 -3.77 8.20 -5.81
C LEU A 26 -3.20 9.16 -6.86
N ARG A 27 -1.91 9.02 -7.22
CA ARG A 27 -1.29 9.82 -8.30
C ARG A 27 -1.97 9.61 -9.65
N ARG A 28 -2.44 8.40 -9.95
CA ARG A 28 -3.20 8.12 -11.19
C ARG A 28 -4.59 8.75 -11.21
N HIS A 29 -5.16 9.04 -10.03
CA HIS A 29 -6.49 9.62 -9.87
C HIS A 29 -6.44 11.05 -9.32
N GLU A 30 -5.32 11.75 -9.47
CA GLU A 30 -5.13 13.10 -8.93
C GLU A 30 -6.15 14.11 -9.46
N ALA A 31 -6.63 13.93 -10.70
CA ALA A 31 -7.67 14.74 -11.29
C ALA A 31 -8.98 14.67 -10.49
N GLU A 32 -9.34 13.52 -9.92
CA GLU A 32 -10.52 13.38 -9.07
C GLU A 32 -10.36 14.12 -7.73
N ALA A 33 -9.12 14.28 -7.24
CA ALA A 33 -8.85 14.97 -5.97
C ALA A 33 -9.13 16.49 -6.03
N THR A 34 -9.28 17.05 -7.24
CA THR A 34 -9.71 18.45 -7.43
C THR A 34 -11.10 18.70 -6.83
N ARG A 35 -11.95 17.67 -6.80
CA ARG A 35 -13.32 17.68 -6.29
C ARG A 35 -13.35 17.41 -4.78
N PRO A 36 -13.64 18.40 -3.92
CA PRO A 36 -13.56 18.26 -2.46
C PRO A 36 -14.42 17.12 -1.90
N GLU A 37 -15.57 16.86 -2.52
CA GLU A 37 -16.52 15.83 -2.10
C GLU A 37 -16.00 14.39 -2.33
N VAL A 38 -15.03 14.21 -3.23
CA VAL A 38 -14.46 12.90 -3.58
C VAL A 38 -13.22 12.58 -2.74
N ARG A 39 -12.50 13.59 -2.23
CA ARG A 39 -11.22 13.41 -1.50
C ARG A 39 -11.27 12.39 -0.36
N PRO A 40 -12.29 12.37 0.53
CA PRO A 40 -12.35 11.39 1.62
C PRO A 40 -12.44 9.95 1.11
N TRP A 41 -13.05 9.74 -0.06
CA TRP A 41 -13.31 8.42 -0.64
C TRP A 41 -12.16 7.90 -1.51
N LEU A 42 -11.26 8.77 -1.97
CA LEU A 42 -10.13 8.33 -2.80
C LEU A 42 -9.18 7.39 -2.06
N ILE A 43 -8.96 7.63 -0.77
CA ILE A 43 -8.14 6.72 0.06
C ILE A 43 -8.83 5.37 0.19
N HIS A 44 -10.15 5.35 0.42
CA HIS A 44 -10.92 4.11 0.50
C HIS A 44 -10.82 3.30 -0.80
N ARG A 45 -11.02 3.94 -1.95
CA ARG A 45 -10.88 3.30 -3.27
C ARG A 45 -9.46 2.81 -3.54
N ALA A 46 -8.45 3.56 -3.12
CA ALA A 46 -7.06 3.14 -3.24
C ALA A 46 -6.77 1.87 -2.40
N MET A 47 -7.39 1.75 -1.23
CA MET A 47 -7.29 0.55 -0.39
C MET A 47 -8.02 -0.64 -1.01
N GLU A 48 -9.15 -0.44 -1.69
CA GLU A 48 -9.88 -1.50 -2.41
C GLU A 48 -9.07 -2.13 -3.56
N ASP A 49 -8.10 -1.41 -4.14
CA ASP A 49 -7.18 -1.95 -5.14
C ASP A 49 -6.19 -2.99 -4.55
N ILE A 50 -6.04 -3.05 -3.22
CA ILE A 50 -5.15 -4.00 -2.56
C ILE A 50 -5.83 -5.35 -2.41
N THR A 51 -5.57 -6.24 -3.37
CA THR A 51 -6.06 -7.62 -3.32
C THR A 51 -5.22 -8.50 -2.40
N SER A 52 -5.80 -9.61 -1.92
CA SER A 52 -5.07 -10.62 -1.14
C SER A 52 -3.87 -11.19 -1.91
N SER A 53 -3.96 -11.30 -3.25
CA SER A 53 -2.84 -11.75 -4.08
C SER A 53 -1.67 -10.75 -4.09
N LYS A 54 -1.95 -9.43 -4.18
CA LYS A 54 -0.92 -8.39 -4.04
C LYS A 54 -0.26 -8.46 -2.66
N ALA A 55 -1.07 -8.52 -1.59
CA ALA A 55 -0.57 -8.62 -0.22
C ALA A 55 0.33 -9.84 -0.02
N LEU A 56 -0.08 -11.01 -0.53
CA LEU A 56 0.70 -12.24 -0.47
C LEU A 56 2.03 -12.10 -1.21
N GLY A 57 2.00 -11.50 -2.41
CA GLY A 57 3.20 -11.23 -3.19
C GLY A 57 4.20 -10.34 -2.46
N TRP A 58 3.72 -9.30 -1.76
CA TRP A 58 4.56 -8.40 -0.97
C TRP A 58 5.18 -9.09 0.25
N ILE A 59 4.40 -9.89 0.99
CA ILE A 59 4.90 -10.68 2.13
C ILE A 59 6.01 -11.64 1.68
N LYS A 60 5.82 -12.30 0.54
CA LYS A 60 6.84 -13.17 -0.06
C LYS A 60 8.08 -12.38 -0.50
N ASN A 61 7.89 -11.21 -1.14
CA ASN A 61 9.00 -10.35 -1.57
C ASN A 61 9.86 -9.86 -0.39
N CYS A 62 9.26 -9.69 0.80
CA CYS A 62 9.99 -9.35 2.03
C CYS A 62 10.63 -10.56 2.74
N GLY A 63 10.51 -11.79 2.19
CA GLY A 63 11.18 -12.98 2.70
C GLY A 63 10.47 -13.73 3.83
N TYR A 64 9.16 -13.54 4.01
CA TYR A 64 8.40 -14.16 5.11
C TYR A 64 7.61 -15.42 4.73
N MET A 65 7.77 -15.93 3.50
CA MET A 65 7.07 -17.11 2.97
C MET A 65 8.00 -17.99 2.14
#